data_AF-A0A7Y5UQ04-F1
#
_entry.id   AF-A0A7Y5UQ04-F1
#
_cell.length_a   1.000
_cell.length_b   1.000
_cell.length_c   1.000
_cell.angle_alpha   90.00
_cell.angle_beta   90.00
_cell.angle_gamma   90.00
#
_symmetry.space_group_name_H-M   'P 1'
#
loop_
_entity.id
_entity.type
_entity.pdbx_description
1 polymer ?
#
loop_
_entity_poly.entity_id
_entity_poly.type
_entity_poly.pdbx_seq_one_letter_code
_entity_poly.pdbx_strand_id
1 'polypeptide(L)'
;MGFIDEFKEFAVKGNALDMAVGIILGASFNKIVNSIVGDLIMPPIGLLIGGVDFKNLEIILKSAGTGPAGEAIPAVAIRYGMFLNTVFEFLIVAFSVFMVVKVMNTLIRKREEPAT
;
A
#
# COMPACT_ATOMS: atom_id res chain seq x y z
N MET A 1 -39.05 4.46 -17.82
CA MET A 1 -37.68 4.96 -17.57
C MET A 1 -36.72 3.86 -17.99
N GLY A 2 -35.66 4.19 -18.73
CA GLY A 2 -34.68 3.19 -19.14
C GLY A 2 -33.74 2.83 -17.99
N PHE A 3 -33.08 1.68 -18.07
CA PHE A 3 -32.05 1.24 -17.11
C PHE A 3 -30.97 2.31 -16.85
N ILE A 4 -30.64 3.10 -17.88
CA ILE A 4 -29.68 4.21 -17.80
C ILE A 4 -30.21 5.36 -16.93
N ASP A 5 -31.51 5.64 -16.98
CA ASP A 5 -32.13 6.70 -16.17
C ASP A 5 -32.16 6.29 -14.69
N GLU A 6 -32.53 5.03 -14.39
CA GLU A 6 -32.51 4.47 -13.03
C GLU A 6 -31.08 4.37 -12.47
N PHE A 7 -30.10 3.99 -13.29
CA PHE A 7 -28.69 3.96 -12.89
C PHE A 7 -28.14 5.36 -12.60
N LYS A 8 -28.51 6.35 -13.41
CA LYS A 8 -28.13 7.75 -13.16
C LYS A 8 -28.76 8.27 -11.88
N GLU A 9 -30.04 7.98 -11.62
CA GLU A 9 -30.73 8.38 -10.39
C GLU A 9 -30.13 7.70 -9.15
N PHE A 10 -29.71 6.45 -9.26
CA PHE A 10 -28.96 5.72 -8.22
C PHE A 10 -27.57 6.32 -7.99
N ALA A 11 -26.81 6.57 -9.06
CA ALA A 11 -25.44 7.11 -8.99
C ALA A 11 -25.38 8.55 -8.48
N VAL A 12 -26.45 9.34 -8.68
CA VAL A 12 -26.56 10.73 -8.24
C VAL A 12 -26.97 10.85 -6.77
N LYS A 13 -27.23 9.74 -6.05
CA LYS A 13 -27.24 9.78 -4.57
C LYS A 13 -25.85 10.16 -4.08
N GLY A 14 -25.63 11.46 -3.82
CA GLY A 14 -24.31 12.08 -3.65
C GLY A 14 -23.34 11.34 -2.71
N ASN A 15 -23.84 10.65 -1.70
CA ASN A 15 -23.01 9.81 -0.82
C ASN A 15 -22.26 8.68 -1.56
N ALA A 16 -22.84 8.09 -2.60
CA ALA A 16 -22.23 6.99 -3.34
C ALA A 16 -21.10 7.46 -4.28
N LEU A 17 -21.29 8.61 -4.94
CA LEU A 17 -20.30 9.16 -5.88
C LEU A 17 -19.05 9.65 -5.13
N ASP A 18 -19.21 10.43 -4.06
CA ASP A 18 -18.09 10.95 -3.27
C ASP A 18 -17.31 9.81 -2.60
N MET A 19 -18.02 8.79 -2.09
CA MET A 19 -17.41 7.58 -1.54
C MET A 19 -16.64 6.79 -2.61
N ALA A 20 -17.20 6.63 -3.82
CA ALA A 20 -16.54 5.93 -4.91
C ALA A 20 -15.24 6.65 -5.33
N VAL A 21 -15.28 7.97 -5.47
CA VAL A 21 -14.09 8.78 -5.78
C VAL A 21 -13.04 8.65 -4.67
N GLY A 22 -13.44 8.73 -3.41
CA GLY A 22 -12.55 8.56 -2.26
C GLY A 22 -11.83 7.21 -2.22
N ILE A 23 -12.56 6.11 -2.49
CA ILE A 23 -11.98 4.75 -2.52
C ILE A 23 -11.00 4.59 -3.69
N ILE A 24 -11.36 5.05 -4.89
CA ILE A 24 -10.50 4.92 -6.08
C ILE A 24 -9.22 5.75 -5.92
N LEU A 25 -9.33 6.98 -5.43
CA LEU A 25 -8.18 7.84 -5.15
C LEU A 25 -7.32 7.24 -4.03
N GLY A 26 -7.93 6.74 -2.95
CA GLY A 26 -7.21 6.09 -1.86
C GLY A 26 -6.41 4.86 -2.32
N ALA A 27 -7.02 4.00 -3.13
CA ALA A 27 -6.36 2.81 -3.67
C ALA A 27 -5.21 3.17 -4.62
N SER A 28 -5.40 4.19 -5.46
CA SER A 28 -4.37 4.65 -6.41
C SER A 28 -3.22 5.34 -5.69
N PHE A 29 -3.51 6.17 -4.68
CA PHE A 29 -2.52 6.81 -3.84
C PHE A 29 -1.69 5.77 -3.07
N ASN A 30 -2.32 4.74 -2.50
CA ASN A 30 -1.61 3.66 -1.83
C ASN A 30 -0.61 2.95 -2.77
N LYS A 31 -0.99 2.70 -4.03
CA LYS A 31 -0.06 2.14 -5.03
C LYS A 31 1.16 3.04 -5.27
N ILE A 32 0.97 4.36 -5.34
CA ILE A 32 2.07 5.31 -5.51
C ILE A 32 3.02 5.24 -4.31
N VAL A 33 2.47 5.24 -3.09
CA VAL A 33 3.28 5.11 -1.87
C VAL A 33 4.04 3.78 -1.89
N ASN A 34 3.38 2.67 -2.21
CA ASN A 34 4.01 1.36 -2.28
C ASN A 34 5.15 1.29 -3.29
N SER A 35 5.00 1.94 -4.45
CA SER A 35 6.07 2.02 -5.45
C SER A 35 7.25 2.87 -4.94
N ILE A 36 7.00 3.98 -4.24
CA ILE A 36 8.07 4.77 -3.63
C ILE A 36 8.83 3.94 -2.60
N VAL A 37 8.14 3.18 -1.75
CA VAL A 37 8.81 2.33 -0.76
C VAL A 37 9.56 1.19 -1.46
N GLY A 38 8.82 0.39 -2.22
CA GLY A 38 9.31 -0.86 -2.79
C GLY A 38 10.33 -0.70 -3.91
N ASP A 39 10.18 0.33 -4.74
CA ASP A 39 10.94 0.48 -5.99
C ASP A 39 11.98 1.61 -5.90
N LEU A 40 11.83 2.59 -4.99
CA LEU A 40 12.79 3.70 -4.83
C LEU A 40 13.59 3.62 -3.53
N ILE A 41 12.96 3.31 -2.40
CA ILE A 41 13.63 3.32 -1.09
C ILE A 41 14.33 1.98 -0.80
N MET A 42 13.68 0.86 -1.11
CA MET A 42 14.20 -0.46 -0.77
C MET A 42 15.43 -0.90 -1.58
N PRO A 43 15.58 -0.61 -2.89
CA PRO A 43 16.75 -1.07 -3.64
C PRO A 43 18.09 -0.50 -3.13
N PRO A 44 18.21 0.80 -2.82
CA PRO A 44 19.42 1.34 -2.18
C PRO A 44 19.72 0.70 -0.82
N ILE A 45 18.69 0.43 0.00
CA ILE A 45 18.83 -0.23 1.30
C ILE A 45 19.29 -1.68 1.11
N GLY A 46 18.71 -2.43 0.17
CA GLY A 46 19.14 -3.79 -0.16
C GLY A 46 20.57 -3.86 -0.66
N LEU A 47 21.00 -2.87 -1.45
CA LEU A 47 22.38 -2.76 -1.91
C LEU A 47 23.37 -2.58 -0.74
N LEU A 48 23.03 -1.73 0.26
CA LEU A 48 23.85 -1.49 1.45
C LEU A 48 23.99 -2.72 2.36
N ILE A 49 23.04 -3.66 2.33
CA ILE A 49 23.00 -4.83 3.23
C ILE A 49 23.65 -6.07 2.57
N GLY A 50 24.28 -5.90 1.40
CA GLY A 50 25.07 -6.94 0.75
C GLY A 50 24.68 -7.24 -0.70
N GLY A 51 24.00 -6.32 -1.39
CA GLY A 51 23.62 -6.50 -2.80
C GLY A 51 22.47 -7.48 -3.04
N VAL A 52 21.77 -7.88 -1.98
CA VAL A 52 20.59 -8.75 -2.04
C VAL A 52 19.33 -7.91 -1.89
N ASP A 53 18.33 -8.24 -2.71
CA ASP A 53 17.01 -7.65 -2.60
C ASP A 53 16.44 -7.97 -1.22
N PHE A 54 16.15 -6.95 -0.41
CA PHE A 54 15.79 -7.12 1.00
C PHE A 54 14.51 -7.96 1.17
N LYS A 55 13.64 -7.95 0.15
CA LYS A 55 12.43 -8.79 0.08
C LYS A 55 12.74 -10.29 0.01
N ASN A 56 13.92 -10.67 -0.50
CA ASN A 56 14.36 -12.06 -0.68
C ASN A 56 15.11 -12.62 0.54
N LEU A 57 15.22 -11.84 1.62
CA LEU A 57 15.80 -12.31 2.87
C LEU A 57 14.86 -13.33 3.52
N GLU A 58 15.28 -14.59 3.50
CA GLU A 58 14.55 -15.70 4.09
C GLU A 58 15.48 -16.67 4.83
N ILE A 59 14.97 -17.22 5.93
CA ILE A 59 15.63 -18.32 6.65
C ILE A 59 14.92 -19.60 6.25
N ILE A 60 15.62 -20.47 5.50
CA ILE A 60 15.10 -21.77 5.09
C ILE A 60 15.12 -22.71 6.30
N LEU A 61 13.95 -23.12 6.77
CA LEU A 61 13.78 -24.09 7.85
C LEU A 61 13.81 -25.53 7.33
N LYS A 62 13.30 -25.74 6.11
CA LYS A 62 13.34 -27.01 5.40
C LYS A 62 13.59 -26.76 3.93
N SER A 63 14.71 -27.28 3.41
CA SER A 63 15.05 -27.17 1.99
C SER A 63 13.98 -27.84 1.13
N ALA A 64 13.77 -27.28 -0.07
CA ALA A 64 12.94 -27.92 -1.08
C ALA A 64 13.49 -29.31 -1.36
N GLY A 65 12.59 -30.29 -1.48
CA GLY A 65 12.95 -31.68 -1.69
C GLY A 65 11.99 -32.35 -2.63
N THR A 66 12.30 -33.58 -3.01
CA THR A 66 11.43 -34.41 -3.84
C THR A 66 10.82 -35.48 -2.95
N GLY A 67 9.49 -35.57 -2.94
CA GLY A 67 8.77 -36.62 -2.24
C GLY A 67 9.04 -38.00 -2.88
N PRO A 68 8.71 -39.10 -2.18
CA PRO A 68 8.94 -40.47 -2.66
C PRO A 68 8.23 -40.81 -3.98
N ALA A 69 7.24 -40.01 -4.40
CA ALA A 69 6.52 -40.15 -5.67
C ALA A 69 6.95 -39.12 -6.76
N GLY A 70 8.05 -38.40 -6.57
CA GLY A 70 8.52 -37.38 -7.51
C GLY A 70 7.86 -36.00 -7.36
N GLU A 71 7.00 -35.80 -6.37
CA GLU A 71 6.36 -34.51 -6.10
C GLU A 71 7.36 -33.49 -5.55
N ALA A 72 7.34 -32.27 -6.08
CA ALA A 72 8.15 -31.17 -5.55
C ALA A 72 7.56 -30.69 -4.22
N ILE A 73 8.30 -30.91 -3.13
CA ILE A 73 7.97 -30.36 -1.82
C ILE A 73 8.59 -28.96 -1.74
N PRO A 74 7.80 -27.88 -1.68
CA PRO A 74 8.33 -26.53 -1.61
C PRO A 74 9.13 -26.34 -0.32
N ALA A 75 10.16 -25.50 -0.39
CA ALA A 75 10.94 -25.13 0.78
C ALA A 75 10.04 -24.42 1.80
N VAL A 76 10.20 -24.77 3.07
CA VAL A 76 9.57 -24.03 4.17
C VAL A 76 10.59 -23.01 4.65
N ALA A 77 10.32 -21.73 4.38
CA ALA A 77 11.20 -20.63 4.75
C ALA A 77 10.45 -19.53 5.49
N ILE A 78 11.09 -18.93 6.49
CA ILE A 78 10.62 -17.71 7.14
C ILE A 78 11.13 -16.52 6.31
N ARG A 79 10.21 -15.85 5.61
CA ARG A 79 10.49 -14.67 4.78
C ARG A 79 10.46 -13.38 5.58
N TYR A 80 11.42 -13.21 6.48
CA TYR A 80 11.49 -12.03 7.35
C TYR A 80 11.76 -10.74 6.57
N GLY A 81 12.42 -10.82 5.41
CA GLY A 81 12.62 -9.70 4.50
C GLY A 81 11.32 -9.10 3.99
N MET A 82 10.38 -9.96 3.57
CA MET A 82 9.04 -9.54 3.15
C MET A 82 8.24 -8.94 4.30
N PHE A 83 8.35 -9.51 5.50
CA PHE A 83 7.68 -8.95 6.69
C PHE A 83 8.16 -7.53 6.99
N LEU A 84 9.48 -7.32 7.04
CA LEU A 84 10.04 -5.98 7.27
C LEU A 84 9.68 -4.99 6.16
N ASN A 85 9.66 -5.43 4.89
CA ASN A 85 9.16 -4.62 3.78
C ASN A 85 7.73 -4.12 4.05
N THR A 86 6.82 -5.02 4.47
CA THR A 86 5.43 -4.64 4.80
C THR A 86 5.37 -3.69 5.99
N VAL A 87 6.22 -3.86 7.00
CA VAL A 87 6.30 -2.93 8.15
C VAL A 87 6.74 -1.53 7.69
N PHE A 88 7.76 -1.42 6.83
CA PHE A 88 8.19 -0.13 6.29
C PHE A 88 7.12 0.52 5.41
N GLU A 89 6.46 -0.26 4.56
CA GLU A 89 5.33 0.21 3.74
C GLU A 89 4.23 0.80 4.62
N PHE A 90 3.83 0.08 5.68
CA PHE A 90 2.84 0.56 6.64
C PHE A 90 3.27 1.86 7.33
N LEU A 91 4.52 1.96 7.80
CA LEU A 91 5.02 3.16 8.45
C LEU A 91 5.01 4.39 7.52
N ILE A 92 5.39 4.19 6.25
CA ILE A 92 5.43 5.28 5.27
C ILE A 92 4.01 5.68 4.85
N VAL A 93 3.10 4.74 4.65
CA VAL A 93 1.68 5.03 4.39
C VAL A 93 1.07 5.78 5.57
N ALA A 94 1.28 5.32 6.80
CA ALA A 94 0.78 5.97 8.01
C ALA A 94 1.33 7.40 8.15
N PHE A 95 2.64 7.58 7.91
CA PHE A 95 3.27 8.90 7.91
C PHE A 95 2.73 9.81 6.81
N SER A 96 2.49 9.28 5.61
CA SER A 96 1.95 10.04 4.48
C SER A 96 0.52 10.51 4.76
N VAL A 97 -0.34 9.62 5.27
CA VAL A 97 -1.70 9.96 5.69
C VAL A 97 -1.67 11.02 6.80
N PHE A 98 -0.80 10.86 7.80
CA PHE A 98 -0.62 11.85 8.86
C PHE A 98 -0.22 13.22 8.32
N MET A 99 0.72 13.27 7.36
CA MET A 99 1.14 14.52 6.71
C MET A 99 -0.02 15.17 5.96
N VAL A 100 -0.81 14.42 5.20
CA VAL A 100 -2.00 14.94 4.50
C VAL A 100 -3.01 15.52 5.50
N VAL A 101 -3.34 14.78 6.56
CA VAL A 101 -4.27 15.25 7.61
C VAL A 101 -3.72 16.49 8.30
N LYS A 102 -2.42 16.54 8.60
CA LYS A 102 -1.77 17.71 9.20
C LYS A 102 -1.86 18.94 8.29
N VAL A 103 -1.60 18.78 7.00
CA VAL A 103 -1.71 19.88 6.01
C VAL A 103 -3.16 20.33 5.90
N MET A 104 -4.12 19.42 5.77
CA MET A 104 -5.54 19.75 5.71
C MET A 104 -6.01 20.50 6.96
N ASN A 105 -5.69 20.00 8.15
CA ASN A 105 -6.03 20.65 9.41
C ASN A 105 -5.39 22.05 9.51
N THR A 106 -4.16 22.21 9.01
CA THR A 106 -3.50 23.52 8.99
C THR A 106 -4.20 24.49 8.03
N LEU A 107 -4.60 24.03 6.84
CA LEU A 107 -5.31 24.85 5.85
C LEU A 107 -6.72 25.23 6.32
N ILE A 108 -7.46 24.30 6.94
CA ILE A 108 -8.78 24.57 7.52
C ILE A 108 -8.65 25.62 8.63
N ARG A 109 -7.70 25.44 9.55
CA ARG A 109 -7.48 26.40 10.64
C ARG A 109 -7.09 27.79 10.14
N LYS A 110 -6.33 27.88 9.04
CA LYS A 110 -5.95 29.14 8.39
C LYS A 110 -7.12 29.81 7.65
N ARG A 111 -8.17 29.06 7.33
CA ARG A 111 -9.41 29.57 6.73
C ARG A 111 -10.41 30.06 7.79
N GLU A 112 -10.26 29.61 9.03
CA GLU A 112 -11.07 29.97 10.19
C GLU A 112 -10.52 31.17 10.98
N GLU A 113 -9.33 31.68 10.66
CA GLU A 113 -8.90 33.01 11.09
C GLU A 113 -9.62 34.04 10.19
N PRO A 114 -10.70 34.71 10.66
CA PRO A 114 -11.34 35.74 9.87
C PRO A 114 -10.31 36.84 9.62
N ALA A 115 -10.25 37.30 8.37
CA ALA A 115 -9.57 38.53 7.98
C ALA A 115 -9.94 39.62 9.00
N THR A 116 -8.98 39.98 9.84
CA THR A 116 -9.02 41.17 10.70
C THR A 116 -8.30 42.30 10.00
#